data_AF-A0A4R4MMH2-F1
#
_entry.id   AF-A0A4R4MMH2-F1
#
_cell.length_a   1.000
_cell.length_b   1.000
_cell.length_c   1.000
_cell.angle_alpha   90.00
_cell.angle_beta   90.00
_cell.angle_gamma   90.00
#
_symmetry.space_group_name_H-M   'P 1'
#
loop_
_entity.id
_entity.type
_entity.pdbx_description
1 polymer ?
#
loop_
_entity_poly.entity_id
_entity_poly.type
_entity_poly.pdbx_seq_one_letter_code
_entity_poly.pdbx_strand_id
1 'polypeptide(L)'
;MNPVQNQQAAPVTTAGIATLDELREHLQWAIELEHATLPPYLCALYSLDPERNPEAVEVVAGVFIEEMLHLALAANLLNAVGGRPRLDTPRMLPPHPRRLPHGDRGLRLSLLPFGPEALDVFLRLERPAPPGAPPEADGYETIGQFYAAIEEALRRLCDELGEGAVFSGDPARQVHVGHFRNTTGRLTSVTDLASALTALREIVEQGEGMGRGEVWDGDRDVHHPERDEVAHYYRFQELRVGRRFKRGDTPGSGPTGEAIAVDLDGVRPMRADPRVADHAPGSAIRVAQEEFNHTYCAVLHLLEQAFNGSPKLLAVATGTMYGLGAQARALMRMPDGDGMTAGPTFEYVAPESRRWSGGDQRRIVVLPDGPYLVYGQVPLRRKVKVVSAGNDALTWKTGEDLPTEETYALCRCGRSSAKPFCDGTHAVVGFDGTENADVRTYRELQHVHDGVGISAQRVGELCIHAAFCIGRTRPIAKMLDDTEDGDVRSNIMGRIDHCPSGSYSYALERGGETIEVDLPQAISVLEEEDGLASALWVTGGVPVLRADGRPLETRNRMTLCRCGHSAGKPLCDGTHREIGFREEDPLTGRPGEPAVPTERSTGQEEAA
;
A
#
# COMPACT_ATOMS: atom_id res chain seq x y z
N MET A 1 40.76 35.33 -42.28
CA MET A 1 39.66 36.28 -42.03
C MET A 1 38.35 35.59 -42.40
N ASN A 2 37.58 35.21 -41.39
CA ASN A 2 36.13 35.03 -41.47
C ASN A 2 35.60 35.16 -40.03
N PRO A 3 34.60 36.00 -39.77
CA PRO A 3 34.30 36.47 -38.42
C PRO A 3 33.49 35.45 -37.63
N VAL A 4 33.85 35.31 -36.36
CA VAL A 4 33.08 34.61 -35.32
C VAL A 4 31.79 35.41 -35.11
N GLN A 5 30.65 34.84 -35.48
CA GLN A 5 29.35 35.38 -35.12
C GLN A 5 29.07 35.05 -33.65
N ASN A 6 29.19 36.08 -32.84
CA ASN A 6 28.80 36.14 -31.45
C ASN A 6 27.27 35.96 -31.37
N GLN A 7 26.80 34.74 -31.06
CA GLN A 7 25.41 34.53 -30.65
C GLN A 7 25.28 35.11 -29.23
N GLN A 8 24.79 36.34 -29.15
CA GLN A 8 24.23 36.88 -27.93
C GLN A 8 23.09 35.95 -27.50
N ALA A 9 23.29 35.25 -26.39
CA ALA A 9 22.23 34.56 -25.70
C ALA A 9 21.09 35.54 -25.43
N ALA A 10 19.88 35.19 -25.87
CA ALA A 10 18.68 35.89 -25.46
C ALA A 10 18.61 35.86 -23.92
N PRO A 11 18.16 36.95 -23.26
CA PRO A 11 18.01 36.95 -21.82
C PRO A 11 17.00 35.86 -21.44
N VAL A 12 17.42 34.93 -20.56
CA VAL A 12 16.54 33.96 -19.93
C VAL A 12 15.62 34.78 -19.01
N THR A 13 14.43 35.11 -19.49
CA THR A 13 13.34 35.55 -18.61
C THR A 13 12.95 34.34 -17.77
N THR A 14 13.14 34.44 -16.45
CA THR A 14 12.55 33.56 -15.43
C THR A 14 11.04 33.52 -15.63
N ALA A 15 10.56 32.57 -16.42
CA ALA A 15 9.14 32.42 -16.69
C ALA A 15 8.49 31.83 -15.44
N GLY A 16 7.77 32.67 -14.69
CA GLY A 16 6.94 32.20 -13.58
C GLY A 16 5.81 31.30 -14.08
N ILE A 17 5.22 30.53 -13.17
CA ILE A 17 4.09 29.62 -13.44
C ILE A 17 2.87 30.46 -13.83
N ALA A 18 2.57 30.53 -15.13
CA ALA A 18 1.64 31.46 -15.75
C ALA A 18 0.19 30.97 -15.74
N THR A 19 -0.03 29.66 -15.89
CA THR A 19 -1.36 29.07 -16.12
C THR A 19 -1.71 27.99 -15.09
N LEU A 20 -2.99 27.60 -15.02
CA LEU A 20 -3.44 26.50 -14.17
C LEU A 20 -2.82 25.15 -14.56
N ASP A 21 -2.57 24.93 -15.85
CA ASP A 21 -1.92 23.70 -16.32
C ASP A 21 -0.43 23.67 -15.96
N GLU A 22 0.25 24.83 -16.05
CA GLU A 22 1.62 24.95 -15.54
C GLU A 22 1.66 24.76 -14.02
N LEU A 23 0.70 25.29 -13.26
CA LEU A 23 0.63 25.06 -11.81
C LEU A 23 0.48 23.58 -11.48
N ARG A 24 -0.39 22.85 -12.21
CA ARG A 24 -0.54 21.40 -12.06
C ARG A 24 0.75 20.65 -12.40
N GLU A 25 1.47 21.09 -13.43
CA GLU A 25 2.77 20.53 -13.78
C GLU A 25 3.80 20.73 -12.66
N HIS A 26 3.90 21.94 -12.10
CA HIS A 26 4.86 22.23 -11.02
C HIS A 26 4.48 21.53 -9.71
N LEU A 27 3.19 21.36 -9.42
CA LEU A 27 2.75 20.53 -8.29
C LEU A 27 3.07 19.05 -8.51
N GLN A 28 3.07 18.55 -9.76
CA GLN A 28 3.61 17.23 -10.06
C GLN A 28 5.13 17.17 -9.89
N TRP A 29 5.86 18.25 -10.21
CA TRP A 29 7.30 18.33 -9.96
C TRP A 29 7.61 18.38 -8.46
N ALA A 30 6.75 18.99 -7.64
CA ALA A 30 6.84 18.94 -6.18
C ALA A 30 6.75 17.48 -5.69
N ILE A 31 5.78 16.70 -6.17
CA ILE A 31 5.67 15.26 -5.87
C ILE A 31 6.95 14.51 -6.30
N GLU A 32 7.51 14.82 -7.47
CA GLU A 32 8.77 14.24 -7.95
C GLU A 32 9.96 14.61 -7.05
N LEU A 33 10.02 15.85 -6.56
CA LEU A 33 11.04 16.37 -5.65
C LEU A 33 10.98 15.67 -4.29
N GLU A 34 9.83 15.71 -3.61
CA GLU A 34 9.65 15.08 -2.28
C GLU A 34 9.93 13.59 -2.35
N HIS A 35 9.44 12.90 -3.38
CA HIS A 35 9.77 11.49 -3.55
C HIS A 35 11.27 11.27 -3.79
N ALA A 36 11.97 12.23 -4.40
CA ALA A 36 13.37 12.04 -4.73
C ALA A 36 14.33 12.02 -3.55
N THR A 37 13.91 12.57 -2.41
CA THR A 37 14.65 12.56 -1.14
C THR A 37 14.52 11.20 -0.43
N LEU A 38 13.41 10.49 -0.63
CA LEU A 38 13.08 9.26 0.10
C LEU A 38 14.08 8.10 -0.09
N PRO A 39 14.49 7.70 -1.32
CA PRO A 39 15.41 6.57 -1.47
C PRO A 39 16.78 6.79 -0.81
N PRO A 40 17.46 7.95 -0.97
CA PRO A 40 18.68 8.25 -0.22
C PRO A 40 18.49 8.18 1.31
N TYR A 41 17.40 8.76 1.84
CA TYR A 41 17.10 8.71 3.28
C TYR A 41 16.86 7.29 3.78
N LEU A 42 16.13 6.45 3.04
CA LEU A 42 15.91 5.04 3.38
C LEU A 42 17.20 4.22 3.37
N CYS A 43 18.08 4.45 2.39
CA CYS A 43 19.39 3.78 2.33
C CYS A 43 20.24 4.11 3.55
N ALA A 44 20.33 5.39 3.91
CA ALA A 44 21.06 5.80 5.12
C ALA A 44 20.40 5.22 6.37
N LEU A 45 19.08 5.38 6.54
CA LEU A 45 18.33 4.91 7.69
C LEU A 45 18.52 3.41 7.95
N TYR A 46 18.37 2.56 6.93
CA TYR A 46 18.45 1.11 7.12
C TYR A 46 19.87 0.56 7.19
N SER A 47 20.87 1.37 6.85
CA SER A 47 22.28 1.03 7.08
C SER A 47 22.68 1.22 8.54
N LEU A 48 21.97 2.05 9.31
CA LEU A 48 22.22 2.25 10.73
C LEU A 48 21.82 1.01 11.54
N ASP A 49 22.68 0.62 12.50
CA ASP A 49 22.33 -0.31 13.57
C ASP A 49 21.55 0.44 14.67
N PRO A 50 20.26 0.12 14.92
CA PRO A 50 19.45 0.82 15.91
C PRO A 50 19.94 0.68 17.35
N GLU A 51 20.66 -0.39 17.68
CA GLU A 51 21.20 -0.59 19.04
C GLU A 51 22.43 0.29 19.28
N ARG A 52 23.24 0.51 18.24
CA ARG A 52 24.47 1.31 18.31
C ARG A 52 24.24 2.79 18.04
N ASN A 53 23.24 3.12 17.22
CA ASN A 53 22.96 4.47 16.73
C ASN A 53 21.48 4.88 16.93
N PRO A 54 20.90 4.77 18.14
CA PRO A 54 19.48 5.05 18.35
C PRO A 54 19.12 6.50 17.99
N GLU A 55 19.96 7.48 18.35
CA GLU A 55 19.70 8.91 18.06
C GLU A 55 19.75 9.24 16.56
N ALA A 56 20.69 8.66 15.81
CA ALA A 56 20.76 8.86 14.36
C ALA A 56 19.59 8.19 13.64
N VAL A 57 19.16 7.02 14.11
CA VAL A 57 17.96 6.34 13.59
C VAL A 57 16.72 7.21 13.82
N GLU A 58 16.57 7.76 15.01
CA GLU A 58 15.47 8.65 15.38
C GLU A 58 15.40 9.88 14.46
N VAL A 59 16.52 10.59 14.31
CA VAL A 59 16.60 11.79 13.46
C VAL A 59 16.29 11.48 11.99
N VAL A 60 16.96 10.48 11.41
CA VAL A 60 16.79 10.17 9.97
C VAL A 60 15.39 9.61 9.71
N ALA A 61 14.83 8.83 10.63
CA ALA A 61 13.45 8.33 10.51
C ALA A 61 12.42 9.46 10.64
N GLY A 62 12.64 10.42 11.53
CA GLY A 62 11.79 11.60 11.69
C GLY A 62 11.71 12.41 10.39
N VAL A 63 12.86 12.77 9.82
CA VAL A 63 12.93 13.47 8.53
C VAL A 63 12.25 12.65 7.43
N PHE A 64 12.53 11.36 7.32
CA PHE A 64 11.87 10.49 6.31
C PHE A 64 10.33 10.50 6.42
N ILE A 65 9.80 10.50 7.65
CA ILE A 65 8.35 10.54 7.88
C ILE A 65 7.76 11.89 7.45
N GLU A 66 8.47 12.99 7.71
CA GLU A 66 8.06 14.35 7.29
C GLU A 66 8.10 14.49 5.76
N GLU A 67 9.10 13.94 5.09
CA GLU A 67 9.15 13.92 3.61
C GLU A 67 8.00 13.12 2.99
N MET A 68 7.58 12.03 3.64
CA MET A 68 6.37 11.29 3.24
C MET A 68 5.09 12.14 3.43
N LEU A 69 5.05 12.99 4.46
CA LEU A 69 3.98 13.96 4.66
C LEU A 69 4.02 15.04 3.58
N HIS A 70 5.19 15.56 3.22
CA HIS A 70 5.36 16.55 2.15
C HIS A 70 4.86 16.01 0.82
N LEU A 71 5.22 14.78 0.47
CA LEU A 71 4.70 14.08 -0.70
C LEU A 71 3.17 14.03 -0.72
N ALA A 72 2.55 13.73 0.43
CA ALA A 72 1.09 13.69 0.57
C ALA A 72 0.44 15.08 0.48
N LEU A 73 1.06 16.12 1.04
CA LEU A 73 0.60 17.51 0.95
C LEU A 73 0.70 18.03 -0.49
N ALA A 74 1.79 17.76 -1.20
CA ALA A 74 1.95 18.07 -2.63
C ALA A 74 0.89 17.36 -3.48
N ALA A 75 0.58 16.10 -3.16
CA ALA A 75 -0.51 15.36 -3.80
C ALA A 75 -1.90 15.97 -3.50
N ASN A 76 -2.17 16.40 -2.27
CA ASN A 76 -3.40 17.11 -1.90
C ASN A 76 -3.53 18.45 -2.66
N LEU A 77 -2.46 19.23 -2.76
CA LEU A 77 -2.40 20.48 -3.53
C LEU A 77 -2.72 20.23 -5.01
N LEU A 78 -2.07 19.25 -5.64
CA LEU A 78 -2.32 18.90 -7.04
C LEU A 78 -3.76 18.47 -7.29
N ASN A 79 -4.31 17.62 -6.40
CA ASN A 79 -5.71 17.24 -6.48
C ASN A 79 -6.66 18.42 -6.35
N ALA A 80 -6.40 19.33 -5.40
CA ALA A 80 -7.26 20.46 -5.11
C ALA A 80 -7.41 21.40 -6.31
N VAL A 81 -6.34 21.55 -7.11
CA VAL A 81 -6.38 22.36 -8.35
C VAL A 81 -6.89 21.59 -9.58
N GLY A 82 -7.52 20.43 -9.39
CA GLY A 82 -8.10 19.61 -10.45
C GLY A 82 -7.10 18.71 -11.20
N GLY A 83 -5.87 18.59 -10.70
CA GLY A 83 -4.89 17.64 -11.22
C GLY A 83 -5.09 16.21 -10.71
N ARG A 84 -4.16 15.32 -11.09
CA ARG A 84 -4.11 13.92 -10.65
C ARG A 84 -2.66 13.52 -10.38
N PRO A 85 -2.26 13.23 -9.13
CA PRO A 85 -0.93 12.76 -8.78
C PRO A 85 -0.46 11.55 -9.57
N ARG A 86 0.69 11.74 -10.23
CA ARG A 86 1.60 10.81 -10.93
C ARG A 86 2.63 10.15 -10.03
N LEU A 87 2.48 8.92 -9.52
CA LEU A 87 3.54 8.28 -8.70
C LEU A 87 4.08 6.98 -9.30
N ASP A 88 3.25 6.21 -9.98
CA ASP A 88 3.61 4.91 -10.51
C ASP A 88 4.10 4.99 -11.96
N THR A 89 5.17 5.77 -12.19
CA THR A 89 5.69 6.00 -13.54
C THR A 89 7.22 5.86 -13.59
N PRO A 90 7.81 5.51 -14.75
CA PRO A 90 9.26 5.48 -14.90
C PRO A 90 9.95 6.82 -14.56
N ARG A 91 9.23 7.94 -14.73
CA ARG A 91 9.72 9.29 -14.44
C ARG A 91 9.97 9.53 -12.95
N MET A 92 9.27 8.82 -12.06
CA MET A 92 9.47 8.92 -10.60
C MET A 92 10.74 8.18 -10.15
N LEU A 93 11.20 7.19 -10.94
CA LEU A 93 12.33 6.33 -10.61
C LEU A 93 13.45 6.34 -11.67
N PRO A 94 14.02 7.50 -12.03
CA PRO A 94 15.24 7.54 -12.83
C PRO A 94 16.39 6.83 -12.08
N PRO A 95 17.28 6.11 -12.79
CA PRO A 95 18.38 5.37 -12.18
C PRO A 95 19.32 6.23 -11.36
N HIS A 96 19.81 5.70 -10.24
CA HIS A 96 20.81 6.34 -9.39
C HIS A 96 22.25 6.07 -9.88
N PRO A 97 23.20 7.00 -9.63
CA PRO A 97 22.99 8.32 -9.05
C PRO A 97 22.36 9.29 -10.06
N ARG A 98 21.38 10.08 -9.61
CA ARG A 98 20.56 10.96 -10.46
C ARG A 98 20.70 12.43 -10.05
N ARG A 99 20.23 13.35 -10.89
CA ARG A 99 20.17 14.78 -10.53
C ARG A 99 18.89 15.07 -9.73
N LEU A 100 18.91 16.13 -8.93
CA LEU A 100 17.68 16.65 -8.32
C LEU A 100 16.68 17.04 -9.43
N PRO A 101 15.41 16.60 -9.36
CA PRO A 101 14.40 16.98 -10.34
C PRO A 101 14.20 18.50 -10.35
N HIS A 102 14.30 19.13 -11.51
CA HIS A 102 13.98 20.56 -11.73
C HIS A 102 14.78 21.59 -10.89
N GLY A 103 15.75 21.17 -10.08
CA GLY A 103 16.56 22.05 -9.22
C GLY A 103 18.03 22.12 -9.63
N ASP A 104 18.90 22.42 -8.65
CA ASP A 104 20.34 22.57 -8.83
C ASP A 104 20.94 21.36 -9.57
N ARG A 105 21.36 21.60 -10.81
CA ARG A 105 21.98 20.58 -11.66
C ARG A 105 23.28 20.06 -11.07
N GLY A 106 23.94 20.78 -10.17
CA GLY A 106 25.15 20.38 -9.46
C GLY A 106 24.93 19.36 -8.34
N LEU A 107 23.69 19.14 -7.89
CA LEU A 107 23.37 18.15 -6.86
C LEU A 107 23.07 16.78 -7.48
N ARG A 108 23.80 15.76 -7.04
CA ARG A 108 23.59 14.35 -7.42
C ARG A 108 23.10 13.55 -6.21
N LEU A 109 21.91 12.97 -6.36
CA LEU A 109 21.30 12.07 -5.41
C LEU A 109 21.85 10.66 -5.64
N SER A 110 22.60 10.16 -4.68
CA SER A 110 23.22 8.83 -4.70
C SER A 110 22.65 7.99 -3.56
N LEU A 111 22.56 6.68 -3.76
CA LEU A 111 22.15 5.73 -2.73
C LEU A 111 23.38 5.34 -1.91
N LEU A 112 23.52 5.92 -0.73
CA LEU A 112 24.68 5.75 0.15
C LEU A 112 24.27 5.19 1.51
N PRO A 113 25.13 4.40 2.17
CA PRO A 113 24.96 4.12 3.60
C PRO A 113 25.11 5.43 4.39
N PHE A 114 24.63 5.43 5.62
CA PHE A 114 24.78 6.57 6.52
C PHE A 114 26.26 6.86 6.75
N GLY A 115 26.62 8.14 6.69
CA GLY A 115 28.00 8.55 6.92
C GLY A 115 28.26 9.96 6.42
N PRO A 116 29.54 10.39 6.45
CA PRO A 116 29.93 11.75 6.09
C PRO A 116 29.52 12.17 4.68
N GLU A 117 29.49 11.24 3.72
CA GLU A 117 29.12 11.51 2.33
C GLU A 117 27.60 11.67 2.18
N ALA A 118 26.81 10.76 2.76
CA ALA A 118 25.35 10.86 2.77
C ALA A 118 24.88 12.15 3.45
N LEU A 119 25.44 12.48 4.62
CA LEU A 119 25.13 13.72 5.33
C LEU A 119 25.49 14.99 4.54
N ASP A 120 26.46 14.94 3.61
CA ASP A 120 26.81 16.12 2.79
C ASP A 120 25.73 16.36 1.73
N VAL A 121 25.24 15.26 1.13
CA VAL A 121 24.10 15.32 0.21
C VAL A 121 22.86 15.84 0.92
N PHE A 122 22.58 15.35 2.13
CA PHE A 122 21.38 15.75 2.90
C PHE A 122 21.43 17.23 3.29
N LEU A 123 22.57 17.71 3.80
CA LEU A 123 22.75 19.13 4.13
C LEU A 123 22.66 20.04 2.90
N ARG A 124 23.09 19.58 1.72
CA ARG A 124 22.95 20.34 0.48
C ARG A 124 21.51 20.37 -0.03
N LEU A 125 20.79 19.27 0.14
CA LEU A 125 19.40 19.11 -0.26
C LEU A 125 18.49 20.03 0.56
N GLU A 126 18.61 19.98 1.89
CA GLU A 126 17.76 20.74 2.83
C GLU A 126 18.24 22.17 3.07
N ARG A 127 19.26 22.63 2.34
CA ARG A 127 19.87 23.92 2.59
C ARG A 127 18.83 25.05 2.48
N PRO A 128 18.68 25.89 3.52
CA PRO A 128 17.68 26.94 3.53
C PRO A 128 17.98 28.02 2.48
N ALA A 129 16.92 28.61 1.92
CA ALA A 129 17.02 29.73 0.98
C ALA A 129 17.79 30.92 1.58
N PRO A 130 18.72 31.54 0.84
CA PRO A 130 19.33 32.80 1.27
C PRO A 130 18.27 33.89 1.52
N PRO A 131 18.46 34.78 2.52
CA PRO A 131 17.52 35.86 2.77
C PRO A 131 17.28 36.73 1.53
N GLY A 132 16.04 36.75 1.04
CA GLY A 132 15.64 37.53 -0.13
C GLY A 132 15.93 36.85 -1.48
N ALA A 133 16.26 35.55 -1.48
CA ALA A 133 16.31 34.76 -2.71
C ALA A 133 14.96 34.83 -3.45
N PRO A 134 14.97 35.05 -4.79
CA PRO A 134 13.74 35.12 -5.56
C PRO A 134 13.09 33.73 -5.68
N PRO A 135 11.76 33.66 -5.87
CA PRO A 135 11.08 32.44 -6.28
C PRO A 135 11.61 31.92 -7.63
N GLU A 136 11.82 30.62 -7.74
CA GLU A 136 12.34 29.96 -8.96
C GLU A 136 11.54 28.69 -9.27
N ALA A 137 10.80 28.72 -10.38
CA ALA A 137 9.92 27.61 -10.77
C ALA A 137 10.65 26.43 -11.44
N ASP A 138 11.83 26.69 -12.03
CA ASP A 138 12.73 25.68 -12.62
C ASP A 138 14.18 26.15 -12.41
N GLY A 139 15.09 25.20 -12.20
CA GLY A 139 16.50 25.46 -11.94
C GLY A 139 16.81 26.05 -10.57
N TYR A 140 15.91 25.92 -9.60
CA TYR A 140 16.03 26.48 -8.25
C TYR A 140 17.26 25.96 -7.49
N GLU A 141 17.81 26.79 -6.59
CA GLU A 141 18.96 26.44 -5.76
C GLU A 141 18.57 25.84 -4.40
N THR A 142 17.35 26.13 -3.91
CA THR A 142 16.77 25.57 -2.69
C THR A 142 15.28 25.23 -2.86
N ILE A 143 14.80 24.27 -2.05
CA ILE A 143 13.42 23.79 -2.09
C ILE A 143 12.42 24.93 -1.77
N GLY A 144 12.78 25.83 -0.86
CA GLY A 144 12.00 27.01 -0.50
C GLY A 144 11.79 27.99 -1.66
N GLN A 145 12.77 28.17 -2.56
CA GLN A 145 12.57 29.01 -3.75
C GLN A 145 11.53 28.40 -4.70
N PHE A 146 11.51 27.08 -4.83
CA PHE A 146 10.56 26.35 -5.66
C PHE A 146 9.14 26.47 -5.12
N TYR A 147 8.95 26.22 -3.82
CA TYR A 147 7.63 26.36 -3.20
C TYR A 147 7.15 27.81 -3.14
N ALA A 148 8.06 28.79 -3.00
CA ALA A 148 7.70 30.21 -3.12
C ALA A 148 7.14 30.54 -4.51
N ALA A 149 7.63 29.90 -5.58
CA ALA A 149 7.11 30.12 -6.93
C ALA A 149 5.70 29.54 -7.09
N ILE A 150 5.43 28.37 -6.48
CA ILE A 150 4.10 27.76 -6.41
C ILE A 150 3.13 28.64 -5.61
N GLU A 151 3.57 29.17 -4.46
CA GLU A 151 2.77 30.09 -3.64
C GLU A 151 2.38 31.36 -4.43
N GLU A 152 3.34 32.01 -5.09
CA GLU A 152 3.08 33.20 -5.90
C GLU A 152 2.08 32.90 -7.02
N ALA A 153 2.23 31.75 -7.68
CA ALA A 153 1.34 31.30 -8.74
C ALA A 153 -0.09 31.07 -8.23
N LEU A 154 -0.27 30.39 -7.10
CA LEU A 154 -1.58 30.15 -6.49
C LEU A 154 -2.31 31.45 -6.16
N ARG A 155 -1.61 32.40 -5.51
CA ARG A 155 -2.18 33.71 -5.17
C ARG A 155 -2.63 34.46 -6.42
N ARG A 156 -1.73 34.57 -7.40
CA ARG A 156 -1.98 35.29 -8.66
C ARG A 156 -3.12 34.67 -9.46
N LEU A 157 -3.13 33.34 -9.61
CA LEU A 157 -4.21 32.65 -10.32
C LEU A 157 -5.55 32.76 -9.60
N CYS A 158 -5.58 32.80 -8.26
CA CYS A 158 -6.81 33.06 -7.52
C CYS A 158 -7.32 34.49 -7.72
N ASP A 159 -6.41 35.48 -7.76
CA ASP A 159 -6.76 36.87 -8.05
C ASP A 159 -7.29 37.06 -9.48
N GLU A 160 -6.71 36.35 -10.45
CA GLU A 160 -7.05 36.47 -11.88
C GLU A 160 -8.30 35.65 -12.29
N LEU A 161 -8.41 34.41 -11.81
CA LEU A 161 -9.45 33.45 -12.24
C LEU A 161 -10.58 33.27 -11.22
N GLY A 162 -10.35 33.67 -9.98
CA GLY A 162 -11.20 33.35 -8.84
C GLY A 162 -10.86 32.00 -8.21
N GLU A 163 -10.96 31.94 -6.88
CA GLU A 163 -10.58 30.78 -6.07
C GLU A 163 -11.31 29.48 -6.48
N GLY A 164 -12.62 29.54 -6.73
CA GLY A 164 -13.39 28.36 -7.17
C GLY A 164 -13.01 27.83 -8.55
N ALA A 165 -12.38 28.64 -9.41
CA ALA A 165 -11.85 28.17 -10.70
C ALA A 165 -10.50 27.48 -10.55
N VAL A 166 -9.66 27.97 -9.61
CA VAL A 166 -8.37 27.35 -9.28
C VAL A 166 -8.59 26.05 -8.52
N PHE A 167 -9.34 26.08 -7.42
CA PHE A 167 -9.64 24.94 -6.56
C PHE A 167 -10.87 24.17 -7.07
N SER A 168 -10.72 23.56 -8.24
CA SER A 168 -11.76 22.83 -8.96
C SER A 168 -11.72 21.31 -8.77
N GLY A 169 -10.83 20.83 -7.89
CA GLY A 169 -10.63 19.41 -7.57
C GLY A 169 -11.81 18.74 -6.87
N ASP A 170 -11.86 17.42 -6.97
CA ASP A 170 -12.84 16.61 -6.22
C ASP A 170 -12.41 16.50 -4.75
N PRO A 171 -13.18 17.03 -3.78
CA PRO A 171 -12.85 16.95 -2.36
C PRO A 171 -12.72 15.51 -1.83
N ALA A 172 -13.35 14.53 -2.49
CA ALA A 172 -13.25 13.12 -2.09
C ALA A 172 -11.86 12.51 -2.33
N ARG A 173 -10.99 13.19 -3.08
CA ARG A 173 -9.58 12.77 -3.29
C ARG A 173 -8.61 13.31 -2.26
N GLN A 174 -9.05 14.22 -1.38
CA GLN A 174 -8.21 14.75 -0.33
C GLN A 174 -7.91 13.68 0.71
N VAL A 175 -6.65 13.61 1.13
CA VAL A 175 -6.23 12.76 2.24
C VAL A 175 -6.22 13.55 3.54
N HIS A 176 -6.64 12.91 4.63
CA HIS A 176 -6.71 13.47 5.98
C HIS A 176 -5.74 12.80 6.98
N VAL A 177 -5.40 13.51 8.06
CA VAL A 177 -4.54 13.06 9.18
C VAL A 177 -4.82 11.63 9.68
N GLY A 178 -6.09 11.19 9.70
CA GLY A 178 -6.48 9.86 10.19
C GLY A 178 -5.83 8.68 9.45
N HIS A 179 -5.23 8.92 8.28
CA HIS A 179 -4.54 7.91 7.47
C HIS A 179 -3.05 7.74 7.82
N PHE A 180 -2.45 8.71 8.51
CA PHE A 180 -1.07 8.66 9.01
C PHE A 180 -1.10 8.61 10.54
N ARG A 181 -1.30 7.42 11.12
CA ARG A 181 -1.22 7.27 12.58
C ARG A 181 0.24 7.47 13.01
N ASN A 182 0.48 8.39 13.93
CA ASN A 182 1.76 8.68 14.61
C ASN A 182 2.76 9.61 13.89
N THR A 183 2.31 10.57 13.08
CA THR A 183 3.18 11.64 12.54
C THR A 183 2.93 12.96 13.28
N THR A 184 3.96 13.78 13.53
CA THR A 184 3.88 15.10 14.18
C THR A 184 3.22 16.16 13.30
N GLY A 185 3.46 16.10 12.00
CA GLY A 185 2.96 17.09 11.06
C GLY A 185 1.47 16.95 10.71
N ARG A 186 0.86 18.07 10.33
CA ARG A 186 -0.58 18.19 10.08
C ARG A 186 -0.91 17.97 8.61
N LEU A 187 -1.29 16.74 8.25
CA LEU A 187 -1.85 16.45 6.93
C LEU A 187 -3.20 17.17 6.73
N THR A 188 -3.13 18.36 6.14
CA THR A 188 -4.25 19.26 5.93
C THR A 188 -4.89 18.98 4.57
N SER A 189 -6.22 18.92 4.54
CA SER A 189 -6.96 18.87 3.29
C SER A 189 -6.99 20.25 2.66
N VAL A 190 -6.71 20.29 1.36
CA VAL A 190 -6.66 21.53 0.59
C VAL A 190 -7.95 21.67 -0.19
N THR A 191 -8.71 22.72 0.12
CA THR A 191 -10.00 23.02 -0.52
C THR A 191 -10.09 24.45 -1.02
N ASP A 192 -9.14 25.30 -0.62
CA ASP A 192 -9.13 26.74 -0.86
C ASP A 192 -7.69 27.28 -0.75
N LEU A 193 -7.49 28.57 -1.04
CA LEU A 193 -6.19 29.22 -1.00
C LEU A 193 -5.61 29.23 0.42
N ALA A 194 -6.43 29.43 1.44
CA ALA A 194 -5.97 29.49 2.82
C ALA A 194 -5.39 28.14 3.29
N SER A 195 -6.08 27.04 2.99
CA SER A 195 -5.61 25.68 3.26
C SER A 195 -4.41 25.30 2.39
N ALA A 196 -4.36 25.74 1.12
CA ALA A 196 -3.21 25.52 0.25
C ALA A 196 -1.94 26.20 0.79
N LEU A 197 -2.05 27.46 1.20
CA LEU A 197 -0.94 28.20 1.81
C LEU A 197 -0.51 27.58 3.14
N THR A 198 -1.43 26.94 3.87
CA THR A 198 -1.10 26.21 5.11
C THR A 198 -0.31 24.94 4.81
N ALA A 199 -0.70 24.17 3.79
CA ALA A 199 0.06 23.01 3.33
C ALA A 199 1.47 23.40 2.85
N LEU A 200 1.61 24.49 2.10
CA LEU A 200 2.91 24.98 1.62
C LEU A 200 3.82 25.44 2.77
N ARG A 201 3.26 26.14 3.77
CA ARG A 201 4.03 26.53 4.96
C ARG A 201 4.54 25.31 5.71
N GLU A 202 3.70 24.32 5.95
CA GLU A 202 4.13 23.08 6.64
C GLU A 202 5.36 22.45 5.95
N ILE A 203 5.33 22.29 4.62
CA ILE A 203 6.43 21.71 3.84
C ILE A 203 7.72 22.54 4.01
N VAL A 204 7.63 23.86 3.85
CA VAL A 204 8.81 24.74 3.91
C VAL A 204 9.34 24.90 5.33
N GLU A 205 8.46 24.96 6.34
CA GLU A 205 8.84 25.13 7.74
C GLU A 205 9.55 23.89 8.29
N GLN A 206 9.10 22.67 7.93
CA GLN A 206 9.77 21.43 8.31
C GLN A 206 11.12 21.24 7.60
N GLY A 207 11.22 21.57 6.31
CA GLY A 207 12.48 21.49 5.56
C GLY A 207 13.51 22.55 5.97
N GLU A 208 13.13 23.83 5.93
CA GLU A 208 14.04 24.98 6.04
C GLU A 208 13.90 25.82 7.33
N GLY A 209 12.78 25.72 8.07
CA GLY A 209 12.48 26.42 9.34
C GLY A 209 11.44 27.54 9.26
N MET A 210 10.88 27.96 10.41
CA MET A 210 9.78 28.95 10.56
C MET A 210 10.09 30.40 10.16
N GLY A 211 11.33 30.70 9.76
CA GLY A 211 11.68 32.06 9.39
C GLY A 211 13.18 32.32 9.28
N ARG A 212 13.49 33.45 8.64
CA ARG A 212 14.86 33.89 8.37
C ARG A 212 15.67 34.00 9.67
N GLY A 213 16.61 33.08 9.87
CA GLY A 213 17.54 33.10 11.00
C GLY A 213 17.13 32.29 12.22
N GLU A 214 16.04 31.52 12.14
CA GLU A 214 15.65 30.54 13.16
C GLU A 214 16.02 29.12 12.70
N VAL A 215 16.29 28.24 13.66
CA VAL A 215 16.57 26.82 13.40
C VAL A 215 15.34 25.94 13.60
N TRP A 216 14.27 26.49 14.17
CA TRP A 216 13.10 25.77 14.64
C TRP A 216 12.04 25.65 13.55
N ASP A 217 11.35 24.51 13.49
CA ASP A 217 10.26 24.24 12.54
C ASP A 217 8.86 24.50 13.13
N GLY A 218 8.77 24.73 14.45
CA GLY A 218 7.52 25.06 15.14
C GLY A 218 6.82 23.87 15.78
N ASP A 219 7.30 22.66 15.52
CA ASP A 219 6.77 21.43 16.06
C ASP A 219 7.48 21.01 17.36
N ARG A 220 6.89 19.99 18.00
CA ARG A 220 7.43 19.35 19.20
C ARG A 220 7.98 18.00 18.79
N ASP A 221 9.16 17.67 19.29
CA ASP A 221 9.78 16.36 19.08
C ASP A 221 8.83 15.24 19.56
N VAL A 222 8.60 14.25 18.68
CA VAL A 222 7.69 13.11 18.91
C VAL A 222 8.14 12.26 20.09
N HIS A 223 9.44 12.03 20.19
CA HIS A 223 10.06 11.14 21.18
C HIS A 223 10.32 11.87 22.50
N HIS A 224 10.48 13.19 22.42
CA HIS A 224 10.77 14.09 23.52
C HIS A 224 9.87 15.34 23.49
N PRO A 225 8.57 15.24 23.84
CA PRO A 225 7.60 16.34 23.70
C PRO A 225 7.95 17.63 24.45
N GLU A 226 8.89 17.57 25.40
CA GLU A 226 9.47 18.73 26.08
C GLU A 226 10.41 19.57 25.19
N ARG A 227 10.87 19.03 24.06
CA ARG A 227 11.81 19.67 23.13
C ARG A 227 11.05 20.33 21.97
N ASP A 228 11.58 21.46 21.51
CA ASP A 228 11.16 22.04 20.24
C ASP A 228 11.97 21.36 19.13
N GLU A 229 11.35 21.14 17.98
CA GLU A 229 11.98 20.48 16.85
C GLU A 229 12.66 21.50 15.93
N VAL A 230 13.78 21.11 15.33
CA VAL A 230 14.53 21.92 14.36
C VAL A 230 14.27 21.43 12.95
N ALA A 231 14.33 22.32 11.97
CA ALA A 231 14.11 21.94 10.57
C ALA A 231 15.16 20.92 10.08
N HIS A 232 14.84 20.20 9.00
CA HIS A 232 15.63 19.05 8.52
C HIS A 232 17.12 19.34 8.35
N TYR A 233 17.46 20.48 7.74
CA TYR A 233 18.85 20.93 7.59
C TYR A 233 19.60 20.92 8.91
N TYR A 234 18.97 21.47 9.96
CA TYR A 234 19.57 21.58 11.28
C TYR A 234 19.63 20.22 11.97
N ARG A 235 18.64 19.34 11.80
CA ARG A 235 18.73 17.95 12.32
C ARG A 235 19.92 17.20 11.72
N PHE A 236 20.15 17.32 10.41
CA PHE A 236 21.34 16.73 9.79
C PHE A 236 22.64 17.41 10.24
N GLN A 237 22.59 18.72 10.55
CA GLN A 237 23.73 19.44 11.12
C GLN A 237 24.05 18.93 12.54
N GLU A 238 23.04 18.60 13.34
CA GLU A 238 23.24 18.00 14.66
C GLU A 238 24.00 16.67 14.57
N LEU A 239 23.61 15.79 13.63
CA LEU A 239 24.31 14.53 13.37
C LEU A 239 25.74 14.75 12.86
N ARG A 240 25.95 15.77 12.01
CA ARG A 240 27.28 16.12 11.49
C ARG A 240 28.23 16.60 12.58
N VAL A 241 27.72 17.43 13.50
CA VAL A 241 28.51 18.06 14.56
C VAL A 241 28.59 17.16 15.81
N GLY A 242 27.66 16.22 15.96
CA GLY A 242 27.53 15.37 17.14
C GLY A 242 26.93 16.12 18.34
N ARG A 243 26.01 17.06 18.10
CA ARG A 243 25.42 17.91 19.14
C ARG A 243 24.07 18.47 18.74
N ARG A 244 23.11 18.50 19.68
CA ARG A 244 21.77 19.07 19.52
C ARG A 244 21.76 20.60 19.59
N PHE A 245 20.83 21.22 18.90
CA PHE A 245 20.45 22.61 19.12
C PHE A 245 19.70 22.75 20.46
N LYS A 246 19.81 23.93 21.08
CA LYS A 246 18.98 24.31 22.22
C LYS A 246 18.44 25.73 22.02
N ARG A 247 17.36 26.07 22.73
CA ARG A 247 16.79 27.43 22.70
C ARG A 247 17.87 28.51 22.87
N GLY A 248 17.89 29.46 21.96
CA GLY A 248 18.88 30.54 21.90
C GLY A 248 20.03 30.30 20.92
N ASP A 249 20.20 29.07 20.42
CA ASP A 249 21.07 28.82 19.28
C ASP A 249 20.46 29.42 18.00
N THR A 250 21.34 29.76 17.06
CA THR A 250 21.02 30.37 15.76
C THR A 250 21.77 29.61 14.66
N PRO A 251 21.42 29.78 13.38
CA PRO A 251 22.18 29.18 12.28
C PRO A 251 23.66 29.55 12.29
N GLY A 252 24.00 30.76 12.78
CA GLY A 252 25.38 31.23 12.89
C GLY A 252 26.14 30.72 14.11
N SER A 253 25.47 30.43 15.24
CA SER A 253 26.13 29.87 16.43
C SER A 253 26.39 28.38 16.30
N GLY A 254 25.55 27.67 15.53
CA GLY A 254 25.50 26.21 15.50
C GLY A 254 24.95 25.62 16.81
N PRO A 255 24.91 24.28 16.91
CA PRO A 255 24.32 23.58 18.05
C PRO A 255 25.23 23.63 19.29
N THR A 256 24.68 24.05 20.43
CA THR A 256 25.39 24.13 21.72
C THR A 256 24.75 23.30 22.85
N GLY A 257 23.79 22.43 22.49
CA GLY A 257 23.05 21.55 23.39
C GLY A 257 23.77 20.25 23.74
N GLU A 258 22.98 19.20 24.01
CA GLU A 258 23.44 17.87 24.40
C GLU A 258 24.25 17.20 23.27
N ALA A 259 25.24 16.38 23.63
CA ALA A 259 26.01 15.64 22.64
C ALA A 259 25.17 14.51 22.03
N ILE A 260 25.32 14.27 20.72
CA ILE A 260 24.74 13.14 20.00
C ILE A 260 25.86 12.16 19.69
N ALA A 261 25.68 10.90 20.08
CA ALA A 261 26.65 9.86 19.74
C ALA A 261 26.30 9.22 18.38
N VAL A 262 27.29 9.20 17.49
CA VAL A 262 27.22 8.48 16.20
C VAL A 262 28.39 7.53 16.12
N ASP A 263 28.09 6.25 16.06
CA ASP A 263 29.02 5.13 15.93
C ASP A 263 29.06 4.65 14.47
N LEU A 264 30.01 5.20 13.70
CA LEU A 264 30.21 4.88 12.29
C LEU A 264 30.67 3.43 12.07
N ASP A 265 31.32 2.80 13.06
CA ASP A 265 31.68 1.38 12.98
C ASP A 265 30.42 0.48 13.10
N GLY A 266 29.28 1.05 13.49
CA GLY A 266 27.95 0.41 13.55
C GLY A 266 27.13 0.55 12.30
N VAL A 267 27.64 1.23 11.27
CA VAL A 267 26.95 1.35 10.00
C VAL A 267 27.25 0.14 9.11
N ARG A 268 26.21 -0.44 8.52
CA ARG A 268 26.36 -1.52 7.53
C ARG A 268 27.06 -0.98 6.28
N PRO A 269 28.10 -1.67 5.76
CA PRO A 269 28.88 -1.20 4.62
C PRO A 269 28.14 -1.46 3.29
N MET A 270 26.95 -0.88 3.13
CA MET A 270 26.15 -1.02 1.90
C MET A 270 26.93 -0.45 0.72
N ARG A 271 26.98 -1.20 -0.39
CA ARG A 271 27.53 -0.71 -1.66
C ARG A 271 26.78 0.53 -2.13
N ALA A 272 27.53 1.55 -2.57
CA ALA A 272 26.97 2.76 -3.15
C ALA A 272 26.32 2.49 -4.51
N ASP A 273 25.16 3.12 -4.75
CA ASP A 273 24.41 3.07 -6.01
C ASP A 273 24.26 1.64 -6.61
N PRO A 274 23.79 0.66 -5.81
CA PRO A 274 23.70 -0.73 -6.27
C PRO A 274 22.68 -0.85 -7.41
N ARG A 275 22.93 -1.78 -8.35
CA ARG A 275 22.02 -2.07 -9.46
C ARG A 275 21.75 -3.56 -9.56
N VAL A 276 20.56 -3.91 -10.04
CA VAL A 276 20.19 -5.32 -10.29
C VAL A 276 21.15 -5.96 -11.29
N ALA A 277 21.61 -5.18 -12.26
CA ALA A 277 22.53 -5.62 -13.30
C ALA A 277 23.95 -5.93 -12.79
N ASP A 278 24.32 -5.50 -11.59
CA ASP A 278 25.64 -5.77 -10.99
C ASP A 278 25.78 -7.24 -10.54
N HIS A 279 24.67 -7.98 -10.50
CA HIS A 279 24.63 -9.36 -10.04
C HIS A 279 24.06 -10.31 -11.11
N ALA A 280 24.62 -11.51 -11.16
CA ALA A 280 24.22 -12.53 -12.13
C ALA A 280 22.73 -12.93 -11.95
N PRO A 281 22.00 -13.18 -13.04
CA PRO A 281 20.63 -13.70 -13.00
C PRO A 281 20.51 -14.93 -12.08
N GLY A 282 19.52 -14.94 -11.20
CA GLY A 282 19.26 -16.02 -10.24
C GLY A 282 20.17 -16.05 -9.01
N SER A 283 21.13 -15.12 -8.87
CA SER A 283 21.86 -14.95 -7.61
C SER A 283 20.92 -14.49 -6.49
N ALA A 284 21.21 -14.88 -5.25
CA ALA A 284 20.37 -14.53 -4.11
C ALA A 284 20.18 -13.01 -3.95
N ILE A 285 21.24 -12.21 -4.16
CA ILE A 285 21.16 -10.74 -4.07
C ILE A 285 20.23 -10.19 -5.15
N ARG A 286 20.40 -10.63 -6.40
CA ARG A 286 19.56 -10.19 -7.51
C ARG A 286 18.08 -10.49 -7.27
N VAL A 287 17.77 -11.70 -6.83
CA VAL A 287 16.38 -12.10 -6.51
C VAL A 287 15.80 -11.20 -5.41
N ALA A 288 16.57 -10.89 -4.37
CA ALA A 288 16.14 -9.99 -3.30
C ALA A 288 15.97 -8.54 -3.77
N GLN A 289 16.82 -8.04 -4.67
CA GLN A 289 16.69 -6.69 -5.25
C GLN A 289 15.50 -6.59 -6.20
N GLU A 290 15.27 -7.60 -7.04
CA GLU A 290 14.10 -7.68 -7.91
C GLU A 290 12.80 -7.66 -7.07
N GLU A 291 12.73 -8.45 -5.99
CA GLU A 291 11.59 -8.47 -5.07
C GLU A 291 11.40 -7.12 -4.33
N PHE A 292 12.51 -6.47 -3.93
CA PHE A 292 12.48 -5.13 -3.37
C PHE A 292 11.91 -4.10 -4.36
N ASN A 293 12.38 -4.10 -5.61
CA ASN A 293 11.91 -3.17 -6.66
C ASN A 293 10.43 -3.39 -6.99
N HIS A 294 9.99 -4.66 -7.02
CA HIS A 294 8.57 -4.98 -7.11
C HIS A 294 7.83 -4.30 -5.95
N THR A 295 8.20 -4.62 -4.71
CA THR A 295 7.49 -4.11 -3.52
C THR A 295 7.47 -2.58 -3.48
N TYR A 296 8.56 -1.92 -3.88
CA TYR A 296 8.63 -0.46 -3.97
C TYR A 296 7.64 0.10 -5.01
N CYS A 297 7.57 -0.49 -6.20
CA CYS A 297 6.58 -0.11 -7.20
C CYS A 297 5.13 -0.39 -6.73
N ALA A 298 4.92 -1.41 -5.89
CA ALA A 298 3.60 -1.65 -5.27
C ALA A 298 3.22 -0.52 -4.32
N VAL A 299 4.19 -0.01 -3.54
CA VAL A 299 3.99 1.16 -2.67
C VAL A 299 3.60 2.38 -3.51
N LEU A 300 4.34 2.68 -4.58
CA LEU A 300 4.03 3.82 -5.46
C LEU A 300 2.64 3.70 -6.10
N HIS A 301 2.28 2.50 -6.57
CA HIS A 301 0.93 2.22 -7.09
C HIS A 301 -0.15 2.44 -6.03
N LEU A 302 0.03 1.92 -4.82
CA LEU A 302 -0.93 2.10 -3.73
C LEU A 302 -1.09 3.57 -3.32
N LEU A 303 0.01 4.31 -3.25
CA LEU A 303 -0.02 5.76 -3.00
C LEU A 303 -0.72 6.52 -4.12
N GLU A 304 -0.44 6.19 -5.38
CA GLU A 304 -1.13 6.78 -6.54
C GLU A 304 -2.64 6.55 -6.47
N GLN A 305 -3.08 5.31 -6.19
CA GLN A 305 -4.50 5.01 -6.04
C GLN A 305 -5.11 5.75 -4.84
N ALA A 306 -4.38 5.85 -3.74
CA ALA A 306 -4.86 6.53 -2.56
C ALA A 306 -5.07 8.03 -2.80
N PHE A 307 -4.10 8.68 -3.43
CA PHE A 307 -4.19 10.09 -3.79
C PHE A 307 -5.19 10.36 -4.93
N ASN A 308 -5.62 9.37 -5.70
CA ASN A 308 -6.55 9.56 -6.81
C ASN A 308 -8.00 9.11 -6.53
N GLY A 309 -8.39 8.93 -5.26
CA GLY A 309 -9.79 8.68 -4.87
C GLY A 309 -10.02 7.37 -4.11
N SER A 310 -8.97 6.75 -3.60
CA SER A 310 -9.05 5.60 -2.70
C SER A 310 -8.26 5.80 -1.40
N PRO A 311 -8.50 6.89 -0.64
CA PRO A 311 -7.62 7.32 0.47
C PRO A 311 -7.41 6.26 1.56
N LYS A 312 -8.34 5.32 1.73
CA LYS A 312 -8.18 4.20 2.68
C LYS A 312 -7.02 3.27 2.32
N LEU A 313 -6.56 3.26 1.06
CA LEU A 313 -5.40 2.49 0.63
C LEU A 313 -4.08 3.00 1.23
N LEU A 314 -4.02 4.20 1.82
CA LEU A 314 -2.83 4.66 2.54
C LEU A 314 -2.43 3.72 3.66
N ALA A 315 -3.39 3.21 4.43
CA ALA A 315 -3.08 2.26 5.50
C ALA A 315 -2.46 0.96 4.94
N VAL A 316 -2.85 0.57 3.73
CA VAL A 316 -2.27 -0.58 3.02
C VAL A 316 -0.87 -0.25 2.47
N ALA A 317 -0.68 0.96 1.92
CA ALA A 317 0.61 1.45 1.46
C ALA A 317 1.62 1.48 2.62
N THR A 318 1.24 2.07 3.76
CA THR A 318 2.05 2.10 4.99
C THR A 318 2.37 0.69 5.49
N GLY A 319 1.39 -0.23 5.45
CA GLY A 319 1.65 -1.64 5.76
C GLY A 319 2.71 -2.27 4.85
N THR A 320 2.62 -1.98 3.56
CA THR A 320 3.59 -2.46 2.54
C THR A 320 4.98 -1.85 2.76
N MET A 321 5.08 -0.59 3.21
CA MET A 321 6.34 0.07 3.55
C MET A 321 7.10 -0.63 4.70
N TYR A 322 6.41 -1.22 5.68
CA TYR A 322 7.09 -2.03 6.71
C TYR A 322 7.77 -3.26 6.11
N GLY A 323 7.09 -3.97 5.19
CA GLY A 323 7.65 -5.09 4.44
C GLY A 323 8.85 -4.68 3.59
N LEU A 324 8.74 -3.54 2.90
CA LEU A 324 9.84 -2.92 2.15
C LEU A 324 11.06 -2.65 3.04
N GLY A 325 10.85 -2.10 4.24
CA GLY A 325 11.92 -1.87 5.21
C GLY A 325 12.57 -3.17 5.73
N ALA A 326 11.82 -4.26 5.83
CA ALA A 326 12.38 -5.56 6.17
C ALA A 326 13.26 -6.11 5.02
N GLN A 327 12.80 -5.99 3.77
CA GLN A 327 13.57 -6.37 2.57
C GLN A 327 14.87 -5.57 2.44
N ALA A 328 14.81 -4.25 2.64
CA ALA A 328 16.00 -3.38 2.60
C ALA A 328 17.06 -3.80 3.62
N ARG A 329 16.65 -4.01 4.88
CA ARG A 329 17.58 -4.48 5.93
C ARG A 329 18.12 -5.88 5.66
N ALA A 330 17.33 -6.74 5.00
CA ALA A 330 17.79 -8.06 4.59
C ALA A 330 18.89 -7.96 3.52
N LEU A 331 18.68 -7.13 2.49
CA LEU A 331 19.71 -6.83 1.47
C LEU A 331 21.01 -6.34 2.11
N MET A 332 20.93 -5.39 3.04
CA MET A 332 22.11 -4.84 3.73
C MET A 332 22.83 -5.81 4.68
N ARG A 333 22.30 -7.03 4.87
CA ARG A 333 22.98 -8.14 5.54
C ARG A 333 23.66 -9.11 4.58
N MET A 334 23.36 -9.05 3.28
CA MET A 334 23.91 -9.97 2.28
C MET A 334 25.32 -9.51 1.89
N PRO A 335 26.34 -10.36 2.06
CA PRO A 335 27.70 -10.02 1.63
C PRO A 335 27.78 -9.87 0.11
N ASP A 336 28.43 -8.80 -0.36
CA ASP A 336 28.56 -8.47 -1.78
C ASP A 336 30.04 -8.22 -2.18
N GLY A 337 30.96 -9.01 -1.62
CA GLY A 337 32.40 -8.89 -1.91
C GLY A 337 33.06 -7.65 -1.30
N ASP A 338 34.39 -7.64 -1.25
CA ASP A 338 35.22 -6.50 -0.78
C ASP A 338 34.86 -5.94 0.61
N GLY A 339 34.25 -6.77 1.48
CA GLY A 339 33.76 -6.34 2.79
C GLY A 339 32.48 -5.49 2.75
N MET A 340 31.86 -5.32 1.57
CA MET A 340 30.62 -4.59 1.38
C MET A 340 29.40 -5.52 1.47
N THR A 341 28.23 -4.91 1.66
CA THR A 341 26.94 -5.59 1.58
C THR A 341 26.09 -5.06 0.43
N ALA A 342 25.14 -5.87 -0.01
CA ALA A 342 24.18 -5.45 -1.02
C ALA A 342 23.26 -4.33 -0.49
N GLY A 343 22.56 -3.66 -1.40
CA GLY A 343 21.62 -2.61 -1.05
C GLY A 343 20.38 -2.59 -1.94
N PRO A 344 19.35 -1.83 -1.54
CA PRO A 344 18.17 -1.61 -2.36
C PRO A 344 18.49 -0.72 -3.57
N THR A 345 17.88 -1.02 -4.72
CA THR A 345 18.24 -0.41 -6.01
C THR A 345 17.24 0.63 -6.50
N PHE A 346 15.97 0.53 -6.05
CA PHE A 346 14.87 1.42 -6.43
C PHE A 346 14.69 1.55 -7.96
N GLU A 347 14.82 0.44 -8.69
CA GLU A 347 14.63 0.42 -10.14
C GLU A 347 13.14 0.24 -10.48
N TYR A 348 12.66 0.99 -11.47
CA TYR A 348 11.26 0.89 -11.90
C TYR A 348 10.98 -0.46 -12.55
N VAL A 349 9.95 -1.16 -12.05
CA VAL A 349 9.40 -2.34 -12.70
C VAL A 349 8.18 -1.92 -13.52
N ALA A 350 8.14 -2.18 -14.82
CA ALA A 350 6.99 -1.80 -15.63
C ALA A 350 5.72 -2.60 -15.27
N PRO A 351 4.50 -2.04 -15.35
CA PRO A 351 3.26 -2.72 -14.97
C PRO A 351 3.07 -4.11 -15.62
N GLU A 352 3.44 -4.29 -16.88
CA GLU A 352 3.39 -5.57 -17.58
C GLU A 352 4.30 -6.65 -16.98
N SER A 353 5.33 -6.23 -16.24
CA SER A 353 6.29 -7.12 -15.58
C SER A 353 5.95 -7.39 -14.12
N ARG A 354 4.94 -6.73 -13.54
CA ARG A 354 4.59 -6.93 -12.12
C ARG A 354 3.52 -7.99 -11.97
N ARG A 355 3.56 -8.62 -10.80
CA ARG A 355 2.65 -9.69 -10.39
C ARG A 355 1.19 -9.20 -10.21
N TRP A 356 0.94 -7.89 -10.01
CA TRP A 356 -0.40 -7.35 -9.69
C TRP A 356 -1.09 -6.49 -10.76
N SER A 357 -0.41 -6.09 -11.84
CA SER A 357 -0.91 -5.03 -12.75
C SER A 357 -1.47 -5.50 -14.08
N GLY A 358 -1.42 -6.79 -14.42
CA GLY A 358 -2.07 -7.33 -15.63
C GLY A 358 -3.56 -7.64 -15.44
N GLY A 359 -4.37 -7.53 -16.50
CA GLY A 359 -5.67 -8.21 -16.60
C GLY A 359 -6.91 -7.31 -16.73
N ASP A 360 -8.08 -7.95 -16.52
CA ASP A 360 -9.41 -7.35 -16.66
C ASP A 360 -9.62 -6.11 -15.78
N GLN A 361 -10.51 -5.21 -16.23
CA GLN A 361 -10.86 -3.97 -15.50
C GLN A 361 -11.39 -4.26 -14.09
N ARG A 362 -12.15 -5.36 -13.92
CA ARG A 362 -12.66 -5.85 -12.64
C ARG A 362 -11.93 -7.12 -12.26
N ARG A 363 -11.16 -7.04 -11.17
CA ARG A 363 -10.34 -8.17 -10.70
C ARG A 363 -10.01 -8.02 -9.22
N ILE A 364 -9.58 -9.10 -8.62
CA ILE A 364 -9.04 -9.14 -7.26
C ILE A 364 -7.56 -9.52 -7.34
N VAL A 365 -6.71 -8.84 -6.60
CA VAL A 365 -5.29 -9.15 -6.48
C VAL A 365 -4.95 -9.44 -5.03
N VAL A 366 -4.26 -10.54 -4.78
CA VAL A 366 -3.72 -10.89 -3.46
C VAL A 366 -2.38 -10.18 -3.27
N LEU A 367 -2.29 -9.28 -2.29
CA LEU A 367 -0.99 -8.75 -1.88
C LEU A 367 -0.24 -9.78 -1.00
N PRO A 368 1.07 -9.99 -1.22
CA PRO A 368 1.91 -10.78 -0.32
C PRO A 368 1.72 -10.32 1.13
N ASP A 369 1.41 -11.27 2.03
CA ASP A 369 1.15 -11.00 3.47
C ASP A 369 0.17 -9.85 3.76
N GLY A 370 -0.65 -9.51 2.77
CA GLY A 370 -1.49 -8.32 2.76
C GLY A 370 -2.95 -8.62 2.42
N PRO A 371 -3.75 -7.57 2.17
CA PRO A 371 -5.17 -7.70 1.84
C PRO A 371 -5.42 -8.21 0.43
N TYR A 372 -6.70 -8.39 0.11
CA TYR A 372 -7.18 -8.45 -1.27
C TYR A 372 -7.42 -7.03 -1.78
N LEU A 373 -6.75 -6.62 -2.86
CA LEU A 373 -7.09 -5.39 -3.58
C LEU A 373 -8.15 -5.69 -4.64
N VAL A 374 -9.23 -4.94 -4.63
CA VAL A 374 -10.34 -5.08 -5.58
C VAL A 374 -10.35 -3.88 -6.51
N TYR A 375 -10.28 -4.13 -7.81
CA TYR A 375 -10.27 -3.11 -8.87
C TYR A 375 -11.59 -3.07 -9.62
N GLY A 376 -11.91 -1.90 -10.20
CA GLY A 376 -13.03 -1.73 -11.14
C GLY A 376 -14.40 -1.64 -10.50
N GLN A 377 -14.47 -1.20 -9.23
CA GLN A 377 -15.72 -1.02 -8.48
C GLN A 377 -16.62 -2.26 -8.49
N VAL A 378 -16.04 -3.44 -8.27
CA VAL A 378 -16.85 -4.66 -8.08
C VAL A 378 -17.78 -4.44 -6.88
N PRO A 379 -19.12 -4.58 -7.03
CA PRO A 379 -20.05 -4.32 -5.93
C PRO A 379 -19.75 -5.20 -4.72
N LEU A 380 -19.73 -4.58 -3.53
CA LEU A 380 -19.53 -5.26 -2.26
C LEU A 380 -20.83 -5.23 -1.46
N ARG A 381 -21.25 -6.35 -0.89
CA ARG A 381 -22.48 -6.43 -0.07
C ARG A 381 -22.37 -7.47 1.03
N ARG A 382 -23.29 -7.44 1.99
CA ARG A 382 -23.41 -8.52 3.00
C ARG A 382 -24.42 -9.58 2.55
N LYS A 383 -24.14 -10.84 2.86
CA LYS A 383 -25.11 -11.94 2.74
C LYS A 383 -25.16 -12.76 4.02
N VAL A 384 -26.35 -12.89 4.58
CA VAL A 384 -26.60 -13.62 5.83
C VAL A 384 -27.29 -14.95 5.51
N LYS A 385 -26.81 -16.05 6.09
CA LYS A 385 -27.43 -17.36 5.91
C LYS A 385 -28.77 -17.40 6.63
N VAL A 386 -29.82 -17.79 5.91
CA VAL A 386 -31.15 -18.03 6.46
C VAL A 386 -31.27 -19.51 6.80
N VAL A 387 -31.58 -19.80 8.05
CA VAL A 387 -31.79 -21.17 8.53
C VAL A 387 -33.24 -21.41 8.98
N SER A 388 -33.67 -22.66 8.94
CA SER A 388 -34.95 -23.09 9.52
C SER A 388 -34.91 -23.10 11.05
N ALA A 389 -36.04 -23.30 11.72
CA ALA A 389 -36.09 -23.54 13.17
C ALA A 389 -35.29 -24.79 13.61
N GLY A 390 -35.03 -25.73 12.70
CA GLY A 390 -34.17 -26.90 12.92
C GLY A 390 -32.70 -26.67 12.54
N ASN A 391 -32.30 -25.42 12.30
CA ASN A 391 -30.98 -25.01 11.84
C ASN A 391 -30.59 -25.53 10.44
N ASP A 392 -31.57 -25.84 9.60
CA ASP A 392 -31.31 -26.25 8.21
C ASP A 392 -31.01 -25.03 7.35
N ALA A 393 -29.92 -25.04 6.58
CA ALA A 393 -29.61 -23.98 5.63
C ALA A 393 -30.67 -23.91 4.51
N LEU A 394 -31.33 -22.75 4.38
CA LEU A 394 -32.41 -22.53 3.42
C LEU A 394 -31.96 -21.68 2.22
N THR A 395 -31.43 -20.48 2.49
CA THR A 395 -30.96 -19.57 1.43
C THR A 395 -29.98 -18.51 1.97
N TRP A 396 -29.50 -17.63 1.09
CA TRP A 396 -28.74 -16.43 1.46
C TRP A 396 -29.61 -15.19 1.32
N LYS A 397 -29.79 -14.45 2.42
CA LYS A 397 -30.43 -13.13 2.38
C LYS A 397 -29.39 -12.09 1.95
N THR A 398 -29.66 -11.41 0.85
CA THR A 398 -28.81 -10.30 0.36
C THR A 398 -29.16 -9.02 1.11
N GLY A 399 -28.15 -8.39 1.71
CA GLY A 399 -28.25 -7.06 2.30
C GLY A 399 -28.00 -5.96 1.28
N GLU A 400 -27.94 -4.71 1.76
CA GLU A 400 -27.58 -3.56 0.95
C GLU A 400 -26.09 -3.59 0.55
N ASP A 401 -25.77 -2.86 -0.52
CA ASP A 401 -24.40 -2.67 -0.95
C ASP A 401 -23.63 -1.82 0.07
N LEU A 402 -22.39 -2.22 0.35
CA LEU A 402 -21.46 -1.47 1.17
C LEU A 402 -20.80 -0.39 0.29
N PRO A 403 -20.64 0.85 0.80
CA PRO A 403 -19.97 1.90 0.05
C PRO A 403 -18.49 1.56 -0.14
N THR A 404 -18.02 1.66 -1.39
CA THR A 404 -16.63 1.37 -1.78
C THR A 404 -16.02 2.50 -2.59
N GLU A 405 -14.72 2.65 -2.47
CA GLU A 405 -13.89 3.49 -3.35
C GLU A 405 -13.69 2.80 -4.72
N GLU A 406 -13.04 3.47 -5.68
CA GLU A 406 -12.78 2.91 -7.00
C GLU A 406 -11.96 1.61 -6.93
N THR A 407 -10.90 1.67 -6.12
CA THR A 407 -10.10 0.54 -5.70
C THR A 407 -10.21 0.42 -4.19
N TYR A 408 -10.51 -0.76 -3.66
CA TYR A 408 -10.64 -0.94 -2.21
C TYR A 408 -9.95 -2.21 -1.73
N ALA A 409 -9.56 -2.24 -0.46
CA ALA A 409 -8.84 -3.36 0.14
C ALA A 409 -9.73 -4.12 1.13
N LEU A 410 -9.84 -5.45 0.96
CA LEU A 410 -10.54 -6.34 1.88
C LEU A 410 -9.55 -7.07 2.79
N CYS A 411 -9.89 -7.15 4.08
CA CYS A 411 -9.06 -7.79 5.08
C CYS A 411 -8.93 -9.30 4.79
N ARG A 412 -7.68 -9.77 4.76
CA ARG A 412 -7.33 -11.19 4.62
C ARG A 412 -6.85 -11.83 5.92
N CYS A 413 -6.27 -11.02 6.82
CA CYS A 413 -5.63 -11.48 8.05
C CYS A 413 -6.60 -11.76 9.22
N GLY A 414 -7.88 -11.40 9.11
CA GLY A 414 -8.85 -11.55 10.18
C GLY A 414 -8.68 -10.59 11.38
N ARG A 415 -7.75 -9.62 11.33
CA ARG A 415 -7.45 -8.74 12.48
C ARG A 415 -7.77 -7.25 12.28
N SER A 416 -8.21 -6.84 11.10
CA SER A 416 -8.61 -5.44 10.85
C SER A 416 -9.72 -4.99 11.81
N SER A 417 -9.64 -3.77 12.32
CA SER A 417 -10.73 -3.16 13.10
C SER A 417 -11.84 -2.60 12.20
N ALA A 418 -11.58 -2.46 10.89
CA ALA A 418 -12.50 -1.94 9.89
C ALA A 418 -13.11 -3.03 9.00
N LYS A 419 -13.19 -4.28 9.48
CA LYS A 419 -13.73 -5.41 8.69
C LYS A 419 -15.09 -5.06 8.06
N PRO A 420 -15.33 -5.45 6.80
CA PRO A 420 -14.54 -6.36 5.97
C PRO A 420 -13.31 -5.71 5.31
N PHE A 421 -13.10 -4.39 5.49
CA PHE A 421 -12.01 -3.65 4.88
C PHE A 421 -10.67 -3.86 5.61
N CYS A 422 -9.57 -3.66 4.88
CA CYS A 422 -8.24 -3.64 5.46
C CYS A 422 -7.91 -2.26 6.05
N ASP A 423 -7.31 -2.23 7.23
CA ASP A 423 -6.84 -1.02 7.92
C ASP A 423 -5.31 -1.01 8.13
N GLY A 424 -4.58 -1.87 7.42
CA GLY A 424 -3.13 -2.00 7.55
C GLY A 424 -2.66 -2.90 8.71
N THR A 425 -3.55 -3.37 9.60
CA THR A 425 -3.16 -4.17 10.79
C THR A 425 -2.30 -5.39 10.47
N HIS A 426 -2.46 -6.00 9.30
CA HIS A 426 -1.72 -7.19 8.84
C HIS A 426 -0.19 -7.03 8.95
N ALA A 427 0.35 -5.84 8.66
CA ALA A 427 1.78 -5.58 8.70
C ALA A 427 2.34 -5.57 10.13
N VAL A 428 1.55 -5.08 11.08
CA VAL A 428 1.96 -4.97 12.50
C VAL A 428 1.85 -6.32 13.21
N VAL A 429 0.85 -7.13 12.85
CA VAL A 429 0.64 -8.44 13.48
C VAL A 429 1.48 -9.57 12.85
N GLY A 430 2.28 -9.27 11.82
CA GLY A 430 3.07 -10.26 11.09
C GLY A 430 2.21 -11.35 10.45
N PHE A 431 1.15 -10.96 9.74
CA PHE A 431 0.26 -11.91 9.08
C PHE A 431 1.01 -12.77 8.05
N ASP A 432 1.00 -14.08 8.22
CA ASP A 432 1.46 -15.03 7.20
C ASP A 432 0.35 -15.30 6.18
N GLY A 433 0.50 -14.68 5.02
CA GLY A 433 -0.42 -14.78 3.90
C GLY A 433 0.00 -15.83 2.87
N THR A 434 0.92 -16.73 3.17
CA THR A 434 1.42 -17.75 2.24
C THR A 434 0.25 -18.52 1.61
N GLU A 435 0.22 -18.51 0.28
CA GLU A 435 -0.83 -19.16 -0.51
C GLU A 435 -0.48 -20.63 -0.73
N ASN A 436 -1.40 -21.52 -0.37
CA ASN A 436 -1.26 -22.98 -0.42
C ASN A 436 -2.47 -23.67 -1.09
N ALA A 437 -3.31 -22.90 -1.79
CA ALA A 437 -4.43 -23.43 -2.57
C ALA A 437 -3.95 -24.42 -3.65
N ASP A 438 -4.70 -25.50 -3.85
CA ASP A 438 -4.53 -26.36 -5.01
C ASP A 438 -4.95 -25.62 -6.28
N VAL A 439 -4.03 -25.50 -7.23
CA VAL A 439 -4.22 -24.74 -8.48
C VAL A 439 -4.68 -25.61 -9.65
N ARG A 440 -4.89 -26.91 -9.43
CA ARG A 440 -5.53 -27.78 -10.42
C ARG A 440 -6.95 -27.29 -10.69
N THR A 441 -7.41 -27.48 -11.92
CA THR A 441 -8.75 -27.05 -12.33
C THR A 441 -9.81 -27.87 -11.63
N TYR A 442 -11.02 -27.30 -11.51
CA TYR A 442 -12.16 -28.04 -10.97
C TYR A 442 -12.43 -29.35 -11.68
N ARG A 443 -12.29 -29.36 -13.01
CA ARG A 443 -12.51 -30.55 -13.83
C ARG A 443 -11.51 -31.67 -13.50
N GLU A 444 -10.30 -31.33 -13.08
CA GLU A 444 -9.28 -32.31 -12.67
C GLU A 444 -9.52 -32.82 -11.25
N LEU A 445 -10.00 -31.97 -10.36
CA LEU A 445 -10.25 -32.31 -8.95
C LEU A 445 -11.62 -32.94 -8.69
N GLN A 446 -12.57 -32.80 -9.61
CA GLN A 446 -13.95 -33.20 -9.35
C GLN A 446 -14.11 -34.71 -9.17
N HIS A 447 -14.88 -35.08 -8.15
CA HIS A 447 -15.47 -36.38 -7.98
C HIS A 447 -16.88 -36.34 -8.57
N VAL A 448 -17.16 -37.26 -9.49
CA VAL A 448 -18.43 -37.31 -10.22
C VAL A 448 -19.30 -38.44 -9.68
N HIS A 449 -20.51 -38.09 -9.26
CA HIS A 449 -21.53 -39.00 -8.75
C HIS A 449 -22.78 -38.89 -9.62
N ASP A 450 -23.16 -39.98 -10.29
CA ASP A 450 -24.27 -39.96 -11.24
C ASP A 450 -25.60 -40.31 -10.57
N GLY A 451 -26.66 -39.73 -11.14
CA GLY A 451 -28.04 -40.15 -11.00
C GLY A 451 -28.71 -40.21 -12.37
N VAL A 452 -29.99 -40.54 -12.40
CA VAL A 452 -30.80 -40.51 -13.62
C VAL A 452 -31.07 -39.05 -14.00
N GLY A 453 -30.57 -38.61 -15.16
CA GLY A 453 -30.79 -37.26 -15.69
C GLY A 453 -30.09 -36.13 -14.92
N ILE A 454 -29.09 -36.47 -14.09
CA ILE A 454 -28.21 -35.52 -13.40
C ILE A 454 -26.87 -36.19 -13.06
N SER A 455 -25.77 -35.45 -13.15
CA SER A 455 -24.45 -35.87 -12.70
C SER A 455 -23.90 -34.82 -11.74
N ALA A 456 -23.80 -35.14 -10.46
CA ALA A 456 -23.29 -34.24 -9.44
C ALA A 456 -21.76 -34.26 -9.44
N GLN A 457 -21.16 -33.08 -9.50
CA GLN A 457 -19.72 -32.86 -9.52
C GLN A 457 -19.31 -32.23 -8.20
N ARG A 458 -18.28 -32.77 -7.55
CA ARG A 458 -17.84 -32.30 -6.23
C ARG A 458 -16.33 -32.14 -6.15
N VAL A 459 -15.87 -30.96 -5.73
CA VAL A 459 -14.48 -30.71 -5.28
C VAL A 459 -14.53 -30.40 -3.78
N GLY A 460 -13.97 -31.29 -2.97
CA GLY A 460 -14.07 -31.23 -1.51
C GLY A 460 -13.26 -30.07 -0.91
N GLU A 461 -12.14 -29.77 -1.53
CA GLU A 461 -11.14 -28.75 -1.18
C GLU A 461 -11.71 -27.33 -1.21
N LEU A 462 -12.79 -27.11 -1.98
CA LEU A 462 -13.51 -25.83 -2.04
C LEU A 462 -14.60 -25.71 -0.96
N CYS A 463 -14.87 -26.74 -0.16
CA CYS A 463 -16.00 -26.73 0.75
C CYS A 463 -15.76 -25.79 1.94
N ILE A 464 -16.59 -24.75 2.09
CA ILE A 464 -16.57 -23.88 3.29
C ILE A 464 -17.51 -24.36 4.41
N HIS A 465 -18.07 -25.56 4.28
CA HIS A 465 -18.97 -26.18 5.25
C HIS A 465 -20.28 -25.39 5.54
N ALA A 466 -20.79 -24.64 4.55
CA ALA A 466 -22.05 -23.89 4.66
C ALA A 466 -23.32 -24.76 4.78
N ALA A 467 -23.20 -26.09 4.64
CA ALA A 467 -24.20 -27.13 4.91
C ALA A 467 -25.45 -27.21 4.00
N PHE A 468 -25.57 -26.43 2.92
CA PHE A 468 -26.68 -26.53 1.94
C PHE A 468 -26.84 -27.93 1.32
N CYS A 469 -25.75 -28.68 1.17
CA CYS A 469 -25.75 -30.01 0.53
C CYS A 469 -26.21 -31.16 1.45
N ILE A 470 -26.27 -30.95 2.78
CA ILE A 470 -26.66 -31.99 3.75
C ILE A 470 -28.17 -31.95 3.97
N GLY A 471 -28.75 -30.76 4.20
CA GLY A 471 -30.20 -30.51 4.33
C GLY A 471 -30.92 -31.34 5.42
N ARG A 472 -32.25 -31.17 5.49
CA ARG A 472 -33.14 -31.76 6.52
C ARG A 472 -33.50 -33.23 6.30
N THR A 473 -33.53 -33.68 5.03
CA THR A 473 -34.02 -35.01 4.66
C THR A 473 -32.90 -36.06 4.61
N ARG A 474 -31.83 -35.77 3.86
CA ARG A 474 -30.59 -36.55 3.72
C ARG A 474 -29.61 -35.81 2.78
N PRO A 475 -28.30 -36.14 2.82
CA PRO A 475 -27.28 -35.53 1.96
C PRO A 475 -27.52 -35.79 0.46
N ILE A 476 -27.06 -34.89 -0.41
CA ILE A 476 -27.14 -35.04 -1.88
C ILE A 476 -26.65 -36.42 -2.33
N ALA A 477 -25.52 -36.90 -1.78
CA ALA A 477 -24.96 -38.21 -2.10
C ALA A 477 -25.96 -39.38 -1.92
N LYS A 478 -26.88 -39.26 -0.95
CA LYS A 478 -27.96 -40.24 -0.74
C LYS A 478 -29.20 -39.97 -1.57
N MET A 479 -29.39 -38.73 -2.06
CA MET A 479 -30.52 -38.37 -2.91
C MET A 479 -30.33 -38.81 -4.36
N LEU A 480 -29.08 -38.99 -4.80
CA LEU A 480 -28.75 -39.39 -6.18
C LEU A 480 -29.40 -40.72 -6.58
N ASP A 481 -29.56 -41.65 -5.63
CA ASP A 481 -30.21 -42.95 -5.86
C ASP A 481 -31.69 -42.84 -6.30
N ASP A 482 -32.36 -41.71 -6.00
CA ASP A 482 -33.79 -41.50 -6.25
C ASP A 482 -34.05 -40.42 -7.31
N THR A 483 -33.06 -40.13 -8.14
CA THR A 483 -33.13 -39.08 -9.16
C THR A 483 -33.96 -39.45 -10.39
N GLU A 484 -34.59 -40.63 -10.44
CA GLU A 484 -35.68 -40.88 -11.39
C GLU A 484 -36.86 -39.93 -11.14
N ASP A 485 -37.09 -39.53 -9.89
CA ASP A 485 -38.06 -38.52 -9.50
C ASP A 485 -37.55 -37.10 -9.83
N GLY A 486 -38.36 -36.36 -10.60
CA GLY A 486 -38.05 -34.99 -10.99
C GLY A 486 -38.03 -33.99 -9.83
N ASP A 487 -38.78 -34.24 -8.76
CA ASP A 487 -38.78 -33.39 -7.58
C ASP A 487 -37.48 -33.56 -6.78
N VAL A 488 -36.95 -34.78 -6.73
CA VAL A 488 -35.63 -35.07 -6.13
C VAL A 488 -34.53 -34.37 -6.92
N ARG A 489 -34.54 -34.46 -8.26
CA ARG A 489 -33.57 -33.74 -9.12
C ARG A 489 -33.63 -32.24 -8.89
N SER A 490 -34.83 -31.65 -8.90
CA SER A 490 -35.03 -30.22 -8.69
C SER A 490 -34.53 -29.77 -7.30
N ASN A 491 -34.73 -30.61 -6.27
CA ASN A 491 -34.21 -30.35 -4.93
C ASN A 491 -32.68 -30.38 -4.88
N ILE A 492 -32.04 -31.35 -5.54
CA ILE A 492 -30.56 -31.42 -5.64
C ILE A 492 -30.03 -30.17 -6.32
N MET A 493 -30.56 -29.82 -7.50
CA MET A 493 -30.15 -28.63 -8.27
C MET A 493 -30.25 -27.37 -7.40
N GLY A 494 -31.40 -27.16 -6.74
CA GLY A 494 -31.60 -26.03 -5.85
C GLY A 494 -30.60 -25.98 -4.68
N ARG A 495 -30.26 -27.12 -4.06
CA ARG A 495 -29.23 -27.17 -2.99
C ARG A 495 -27.84 -26.85 -3.51
N ILE A 496 -27.49 -27.35 -4.70
CA ILE A 496 -26.21 -27.08 -5.34
C ILE A 496 -26.09 -25.60 -5.69
N ASP A 497 -27.15 -24.97 -6.19
CA ASP A 497 -27.15 -23.54 -6.55
C ASP A 497 -26.92 -22.61 -5.35
N HIS A 498 -27.24 -23.04 -4.13
CA HIS A 498 -26.96 -22.29 -2.91
C HIS A 498 -25.55 -22.50 -2.36
N CYS A 499 -24.75 -23.43 -2.91
CA CYS A 499 -23.37 -23.65 -2.49
C CYS A 499 -22.49 -22.45 -2.88
N PRO A 500 -21.99 -21.64 -1.93
CA PRO A 500 -21.31 -20.39 -2.28
C PRO A 500 -19.96 -20.64 -2.96
N SER A 501 -19.22 -21.65 -2.52
CA SER A 501 -17.88 -21.91 -3.03
C SER A 501 -17.87 -22.64 -4.38
N GLY A 502 -19.02 -23.14 -4.85
CA GLY A 502 -19.06 -24.02 -6.01
C GLY A 502 -18.41 -25.39 -5.76
N SER A 503 -18.19 -25.78 -4.49
CA SER A 503 -17.72 -27.14 -4.14
C SER A 503 -18.61 -28.21 -4.79
N TYR A 504 -19.91 -27.95 -4.88
CA TYR A 504 -20.82 -28.71 -5.74
C TYR A 504 -21.22 -27.92 -6.98
N SER A 505 -21.30 -28.64 -8.09
CA SER A 505 -21.95 -28.25 -9.35
C SER A 505 -22.62 -29.49 -9.97
N TYR A 506 -23.34 -29.34 -11.08
CA TYR A 506 -23.99 -30.47 -11.74
C TYR A 506 -23.97 -30.35 -13.27
N ALA A 507 -24.11 -31.46 -13.96
CA ALA A 507 -24.42 -31.54 -15.38
C ALA A 507 -25.66 -32.43 -15.59
N LEU A 508 -26.25 -32.42 -16.79
CA LEU A 508 -27.39 -33.32 -17.11
C LEU A 508 -26.95 -34.77 -17.35
N GLU A 509 -25.68 -34.97 -17.71
CA GLU A 509 -25.07 -36.28 -17.98
C GLU A 509 -23.59 -36.26 -17.60
N ARG A 510 -23.02 -37.45 -17.37
CA ARG A 510 -21.59 -37.60 -17.01
C ARG A 510 -20.71 -37.01 -18.11
N GLY A 511 -19.82 -36.09 -17.72
CA GLY A 511 -18.89 -35.46 -18.64
C GLY A 511 -19.49 -34.35 -19.51
N GLY A 512 -20.79 -34.09 -19.37
CA GLY A 512 -21.45 -32.92 -19.97
C GLY A 512 -21.00 -31.60 -19.36
N GLU A 513 -21.43 -30.50 -19.98
CA GLU A 513 -21.13 -29.15 -19.51
C GLU A 513 -21.68 -28.88 -18.11
N THR A 514 -20.84 -28.28 -17.27
CA THR A 514 -21.23 -27.88 -15.91
C THR A 514 -22.27 -26.77 -15.99
N ILE A 515 -23.38 -26.97 -15.27
CA ILE A 515 -24.47 -26.03 -15.11
C ILE A 515 -24.32 -25.36 -13.74
N GLU A 516 -24.30 -24.03 -13.75
CA GLU A 516 -24.40 -23.21 -12.55
C GLU A 516 -25.43 -22.09 -12.78
N VAL A 517 -25.99 -21.59 -11.68
CA VAL A 517 -26.84 -20.39 -11.70
C VAL A 517 -26.06 -19.18 -12.21
N ASP A 518 -26.71 -18.36 -13.04
CA ASP A 518 -26.16 -17.09 -13.51
C ASP A 518 -26.05 -16.11 -12.34
N LEU A 519 -24.85 -15.57 -12.11
CA LEU A 519 -24.55 -14.68 -10.99
C LEU A 519 -23.87 -13.41 -11.51
N PRO A 520 -24.30 -12.22 -11.05
CA PRO A 520 -23.63 -10.99 -11.42
C PRO A 520 -22.24 -10.93 -10.79
N GLN A 521 -21.35 -10.13 -11.39
CA GLN A 521 -20.08 -9.76 -10.78
C GLN A 521 -20.32 -9.02 -9.46
N ALA A 522 -19.89 -9.61 -8.35
CA ALA A 522 -19.99 -9.04 -7.02
C ALA A 522 -19.07 -9.77 -6.05
N ILE A 523 -18.81 -9.14 -4.91
CA ILE A 523 -18.22 -9.75 -3.72
C ILE A 523 -19.26 -9.66 -2.60
N SER A 524 -19.60 -10.80 -1.99
CA SER A 524 -20.50 -10.84 -0.85
C SER A 524 -19.75 -11.28 0.40
N VAL A 525 -19.76 -10.45 1.44
CA VAL A 525 -19.24 -10.80 2.77
C VAL A 525 -20.25 -11.72 3.43
N LEU A 526 -19.86 -12.98 3.64
CA LEU A 526 -20.74 -13.98 4.21
C LEU A 526 -20.77 -13.89 5.74
N GLU A 527 -21.97 -14.02 6.26
CA GLU A 527 -22.29 -14.25 7.67
C GLU A 527 -23.20 -15.47 7.76
N GLU A 528 -22.82 -16.43 8.57
CA GLU A 528 -23.56 -17.66 8.81
C GLU A 528 -24.46 -17.53 10.04
N GLU A 529 -25.05 -18.64 10.50
CA GLU A 529 -25.90 -18.65 11.70
C GLU A 529 -25.17 -18.07 12.92
N ASP A 530 -25.94 -17.49 13.84
CA ASP A 530 -25.46 -16.91 15.10
C ASP A 530 -24.36 -15.86 14.95
N GLY A 531 -24.36 -15.11 13.83
CA GLY A 531 -23.42 -14.03 13.55
C GLY A 531 -21.99 -14.50 13.27
N LEU A 532 -21.82 -15.76 12.85
CA LEU A 532 -20.52 -16.32 12.52
C LEU A 532 -20.00 -15.70 11.22
N ALA A 533 -18.87 -14.99 11.29
CA ALA A 533 -18.24 -14.41 10.12
C ALA A 533 -17.64 -15.53 9.24
N SER A 534 -17.89 -15.47 7.93
CA SER A 534 -17.52 -16.53 6.97
C SER A 534 -16.63 -15.99 5.85
N ALA A 535 -16.63 -16.58 4.66
CA ALA A 535 -15.75 -16.22 3.55
C ALA A 535 -16.17 -14.93 2.81
N LEU A 536 -15.32 -14.47 1.89
CA LEU A 536 -15.72 -13.55 0.81
C LEU A 536 -16.21 -14.38 -0.37
N TRP A 537 -17.48 -14.25 -0.73
CA TRP A 537 -18.09 -14.94 -1.86
C TRP A 537 -17.97 -14.10 -3.13
N VAL A 538 -17.08 -14.50 -4.02
CA VAL A 538 -16.81 -13.85 -5.31
C VAL A 538 -17.66 -14.52 -6.38
N THR A 539 -18.43 -13.73 -7.14
CA THR A 539 -19.36 -14.24 -8.15
C THR A 539 -19.20 -13.57 -9.51
N GLY A 540 -19.76 -14.18 -10.57
CA GLY A 540 -19.84 -13.61 -11.91
C GLY A 540 -18.52 -13.61 -12.70
N GLY A 541 -17.61 -14.52 -12.37
CA GLY A 541 -16.35 -14.64 -13.11
C GLY A 541 -15.36 -13.51 -12.86
N VAL A 542 -15.37 -12.88 -11.69
CA VAL A 542 -14.34 -11.90 -11.31
C VAL A 542 -12.99 -12.65 -11.15
N PRO A 543 -11.96 -12.32 -11.95
CA PRO A 543 -10.67 -12.99 -11.85
C PRO A 543 -9.95 -12.68 -10.54
N VAL A 544 -9.18 -13.65 -10.05
CA VAL A 544 -8.33 -13.50 -8.86
C VAL A 544 -6.89 -13.82 -9.21
N LEU A 545 -6.00 -12.85 -9.01
CA LEU A 545 -4.55 -12.98 -9.18
C LEU A 545 -3.89 -13.24 -7.84
N ARG A 546 -3.09 -14.30 -7.77
CA ARG A 546 -2.30 -14.70 -6.61
C ARG A 546 -1.14 -13.73 -6.38
N ALA A 547 -0.51 -13.80 -5.21
CA ALA A 547 0.63 -12.96 -4.85
C ALA A 547 1.88 -13.24 -5.72
N ASP A 548 1.97 -14.46 -6.28
CA ASP A 548 2.99 -14.83 -7.28
C ASP A 548 2.69 -14.30 -8.70
N GLY A 549 1.55 -13.63 -8.89
CA GLY A 549 1.09 -13.04 -10.14
C GLY A 549 0.40 -13.99 -11.11
N ARG A 550 0.23 -15.26 -10.74
CA ARG A 550 -0.50 -16.24 -11.55
C ARG A 550 -2.01 -16.18 -11.23
N PRO A 551 -2.89 -16.42 -12.21
CA PRO A 551 -4.32 -16.46 -11.96
C PRO A 551 -4.72 -17.73 -11.20
N LEU A 552 -5.77 -17.62 -10.39
CA LEU A 552 -6.61 -18.77 -10.04
C LEU A 552 -7.55 -19.10 -11.20
N GLU A 553 -8.05 -20.34 -11.26
CA GLU A 553 -9.13 -20.71 -12.18
C GLU A 553 -10.30 -19.72 -12.00
N THR A 554 -10.63 -18.97 -13.05
CA THR A 554 -11.76 -18.04 -13.00
C THR A 554 -13.06 -18.82 -13.08
N ARG A 555 -13.90 -18.69 -12.06
CA ARG A 555 -15.15 -19.43 -11.91
C ARG A 555 -16.33 -18.49 -11.78
N ASN A 556 -17.53 -18.98 -12.13
CA ASN A 556 -18.78 -18.26 -11.88
C ASN A 556 -19.00 -17.96 -10.38
N ARG A 557 -18.49 -18.81 -9.48
CA ARG A 557 -18.41 -18.53 -8.04
C ARG A 557 -17.22 -19.21 -7.35
N MET A 558 -16.67 -18.53 -6.35
CA MET A 558 -15.65 -19.06 -5.43
C MET A 558 -15.66 -18.32 -4.09
N THR A 559 -14.94 -18.84 -3.10
CA THR A 559 -14.85 -18.24 -1.76
C THR A 559 -13.41 -18.00 -1.34
N LEU A 560 -13.08 -16.76 -0.98
CA LEU A 560 -11.77 -16.36 -0.48
C LEU A 560 -11.77 -16.31 1.05
N CYS A 561 -10.66 -16.75 1.66
CA CYS A 561 -10.46 -16.73 3.10
C CYS A 561 -10.24 -15.29 3.58
N ARG A 562 -10.97 -14.88 4.63
CA ARG A 562 -10.77 -13.58 5.30
C ARG A 562 -10.49 -13.67 6.80
N CYS A 563 -10.47 -14.89 7.35
CA CYS A 563 -10.16 -15.13 8.75
C CYS A 563 -8.64 -15.23 9.01
N GLY A 564 -7.83 -15.41 7.96
CA GLY A 564 -6.37 -15.57 8.06
C GLY A 564 -5.89 -16.99 8.38
N HIS A 565 -6.77 -17.95 8.66
CA HIS A 565 -6.39 -19.27 9.19
C HIS A 565 -6.60 -20.44 8.22
N SER A 566 -7.12 -20.22 7.01
CA SER A 566 -7.25 -21.31 6.03
C SER A 566 -5.89 -21.94 5.71
N ALA A 567 -5.86 -23.27 5.59
CA ALA A 567 -4.76 -24.02 5.04
C ALA A 567 -4.70 -23.90 3.51
N GLY A 568 -5.83 -23.66 2.84
CA GLY A 568 -5.96 -23.50 1.39
C GLY A 568 -5.92 -22.05 0.88
N LYS A 569 -5.24 -21.11 1.57
CA LYS A 569 -5.18 -19.69 1.15
C LYS A 569 -4.76 -19.56 -0.32
N PRO A 570 -5.34 -18.60 -1.08
CA PRO A 570 -6.31 -17.59 -0.65
C PRO A 570 -7.76 -18.10 -0.58
N LEU A 571 -8.03 -19.36 -0.96
CA LEU A 571 -9.37 -19.95 -0.88
C LEU A 571 -9.76 -20.20 0.57
N CYS A 572 -11.07 -20.23 0.83
CA CYS A 572 -11.59 -20.63 2.14
C CYS A 572 -11.89 -22.13 2.16
N ASP A 573 -11.47 -22.80 3.23
CA ASP A 573 -11.65 -24.23 3.52
C ASP A 573 -12.61 -24.49 4.70
N GLY A 574 -13.29 -23.44 5.19
CA GLY A 574 -14.21 -23.54 6.32
C GLY A 574 -13.58 -23.45 7.71
N THR A 575 -12.25 -23.29 7.85
CA THR A 575 -11.58 -23.13 9.16
C THR A 575 -12.16 -21.98 10.00
N HIS A 576 -12.78 -20.97 9.38
CA HIS A 576 -13.48 -19.91 10.11
C HIS A 576 -14.57 -20.43 11.07
N ARG A 577 -15.20 -21.57 10.78
CA ARG A 577 -16.18 -22.21 11.67
C ARG A 577 -15.50 -22.82 12.90
N GLU A 578 -14.37 -23.50 12.70
CA GLU A 578 -13.62 -24.17 13.77
C GLU A 578 -13.08 -23.17 14.80
N ILE A 579 -12.58 -22.02 14.33
CA ILE A 579 -12.02 -20.98 15.20
C ILE A 579 -13.08 -19.99 15.71
N GLY A 580 -14.36 -20.18 15.33
CA GLY A 580 -15.45 -19.27 15.70
C GLY A 580 -15.21 -17.84 15.24
N PHE A 581 -14.75 -17.62 14.00
CA PHE A 581 -14.38 -16.30 13.50
C PHE A 581 -15.56 -15.32 13.56
N ARG A 582 -15.32 -14.14 14.11
CA ARG A 582 -16.29 -13.05 14.21
C ARG A 582 -15.64 -11.73 13.81
N GLU A 583 -16.43 -10.81 13.26
CA GLU A 583 -15.94 -9.46 12.97
C GLU A 583 -15.86 -8.62 14.25
N GLU A 584 -16.83 -8.80 15.13
CA GLU A 584 -16.94 -8.14 16.43
C GLU A 584 -17.11 -9.20 17.52
N ASP A 585 -16.54 -8.94 18.69
CA ASP A 585 -16.76 -9.69 19.91
C ASP A 585 -18.19 -9.43 20.42
N PRO A 586 -19.04 -10.47 20.53
CA PRO A 586 -20.42 -10.33 20.98
C PRO A 586 -20.59 -9.75 22.39
N LEU A 587 -19.57 -9.84 23.24
CA LEU A 587 -19.62 -9.40 24.64
C LEU A 587 -19.12 -7.97 24.81
N THR A 588 -18.12 -7.56 24.01
CA THR A 588 -17.46 -6.27 24.17
C THR A 588 -17.77 -5.27 23.07
N GLY A 589 -18.36 -5.71 21.95
CA GLY A 589 -18.58 -4.88 20.77
C GLY A 589 -17.29 -4.38 20.12
N ARG A 590 -16.14 -4.94 20.49
CA ARG A 590 -14.81 -4.62 19.94
C ARG A 590 -14.47 -5.60 18.82
N PRO A 591 -13.46 -5.34 17.96
CA PRO A 591 -13.05 -6.29 16.92
C PRO A 591 -12.79 -7.68 17.53
N GLY A 592 -13.43 -8.71 16.97
CA GLY A 592 -13.29 -10.07 17.49
C GLY A 592 -11.89 -10.62 17.26
N GLU A 593 -11.23 -11.11 18.30
CA GLU A 593 -10.00 -11.90 18.15
C GLU A 593 -10.36 -13.37 17.84
N PRO A 594 -9.80 -13.98 16.79
CA PRO A 594 -10.00 -15.40 16.54
C PRO A 594 -9.38 -16.23 17.67
N ALA A 595 -10.06 -17.30 18.08
CA ALA A 595 -9.50 -18.24 19.06
C ALA A 595 -8.21 -18.87 18.49
N VAL A 596 -7.13 -18.85 19.27
CA VAL A 596 -5.88 -19.53 18.90
C VAL A 596 -6.16 -21.03 18.83
N PRO A 597 -5.88 -21.72 17.71
CA PRO A 597 -6.00 -23.17 17.66
C PRO A 597 -5.06 -23.77 18.71
N THR A 598 -5.61 -24.49 19.69
CA THR A 598 -4.80 -25.32 20.57
C THR A 598 -4.12 -26.38 19.72
N GLU A 599 -2.81 -26.58 19.92
CA GLU A 599 -2.04 -27.60 19.22
C GLU A 599 -2.78 -28.93 19.28
N ARG A 600 -3.00 -29.55 18.11
CA ARG A 600 -3.63 -30.87 18.01
C ARG A 600 -2.80 -31.82 18.86
N SER A 601 -3.35 -32.30 19.98
CA SER A 601 -2.80 -33.47 20.64
C SER A 601 -2.83 -34.60 19.60
N THR A 602 -1.66 -35.16 19.31
CA THR A 602 -1.52 -36.40 18.55
C THR A 602 -2.22 -37.52 19.34
N GLY A 603 -3.53 -37.64 19.15
CA GLY A 603 -4.34 -38.76 19.59
C GLY A 603 -4.08 -39.91 18.64
N GLN A 604 -3.40 -40.92 19.17
CA GLN A 604 -3.07 -42.17 18.51
C GLN A 604 -4.31 -42.85 17.91
N GLU A 605 -4.07 -43.52 16.80
CA GLU A 605 -4.87 -44.61 16.26
C GLU A 605 -5.36 -45.54 17.37
N GLU A 606 -6.65 -45.82 17.40
CA GLU A 606 -7.12 -47.15 17.79
C GLU A 606 -8.39 -47.48 17.01
N ALA A 607 -8.34 -48.66 16.39
CA ALA A 607 -9.30 -49.18 15.43
C ALA A 607 -10.59 -49.70 16.09
N ALA A 608 -11.73 -49.42 15.45
CA ALA A 608 -12.90 -50.32 15.31
C ALA A 608 -13.88 -49.75 14.28
#